data_AF-A0AAW2SFY3-F1
#
_entry.id   AF-A0AAW2SFY3-F1
#
_cell.length_a   1.000
_cell.length_b   1.000
_cell.length_c   1.000
_cell.angle_alpha   90.00
_cell.angle_beta   90.00
_cell.angle_gamma   90.00
#
_symmetry.space_group_name_H-M   'P 1'
#
loop_
_entity.id
_entity.type
_entity.pdbx_description
1 polymer ?
#
loop_
_entity_poly.entity_id
_entity_poly.type
_entity_poly.pdbx_seq_one_letter_code
_entity_poly.pdbx_strand_id
1 'polypeptide(L)'
;MIDTGATHNYLASAKVERLGLVLDKGVGRVKAINSAAQPIAGVAKSVLIKVGPFEGKINLSVVVMDDFKLILGLDFLRDTRTAMLPHVDSLMMMGAKPCVIPTLAGRTGEKNLSANAV
;
A
#
# COMPACT_ATOMS: atom_id res chain seq x y z
N MET A 1 2.34 -4.81 -1.68
CA MET A 1 3.59 -4.03 -1.63
C MET A 1 3.49 -3.04 -0.48
N ILE A 2 4.58 -2.81 0.24
CA ILE A 2 4.71 -1.68 1.16
C ILE A 2 5.53 -0.62 0.43
N ASP A 3 5.04 0.62 0.40
CA ASP A 3 5.66 1.68 -0.41
C ASP A 3 5.66 3.01 0.34
N THR A 4 6.84 3.48 0.73
CA THR A 4 7.01 4.78 1.40
C THR A 4 6.86 5.97 0.45
N GLY A 5 6.90 5.76 -0.87
CA GLY A 5 6.61 6.76 -1.89
C GLY A 5 5.11 6.95 -2.15
N ALA A 6 4.27 6.01 -1.72
CA ALA A 6 2.82 6.10 -1.85
C ALA A 6 2.21 6.89 -0.69
N THR A 7 1.52 8.00 -0.99
CA THR A 7 0.87 8.83 0.03
C THR A 7 -0.30 8.12 0.70
N HIS A 8 -1.10 7.38 -0.07
CA HIS A 8 -2.27 6.65 0.40
C HIS A 8 -2.11 5.15 0.19
N ASN A 9 -3.03 4.37 0.74
CA ASN A 9 -3.15 2.96 0.40
C ASN A 9 -3.94 2.79 -0.90
N TYR A 10 -3.51 1.87 -1.76
CA TYR A 10 -4.12 1.63 -3.07
C TYR A 10 -4.53 0.18 -3.27
N LEU A 11 -5.69 -0.03 -3.87
CA LEU A 11 -6.20 -1.34 -4.25
C LEU A 11 -6.45 -1.36 -5.76
N ALA A 12 -6.04 -2.44 -6.43
CA ALA A 12 -6.35 -2.63 -7.83
C ALA A 12 -7.87 -2.76 -8.03
N SER A 13 -8.43 -2.00 -8.97
CA SER A 13 -9.87 -2.02 -9.30
C SER A 13 -10.41 -3.44 -9.57
N ALA A 14 -9.60 -4.30 -10.20
CA ALA A 14 -9.92 -5.70 -10.45
C ALA A 14 -10.14 -6.56 -9.17
N LYS A 15 -9.85 -6.03 -7.98
CA LYS A 15 -10.11 -6.70 -6.69
C LYS A 15 -11.42 -6.29 -6.05
N VAL A 16 -12.04 -5.18 -6.45
CA VAL A 16 -13.21 -4.62 -5.77
C VAL A 16 -14.39 -5.60 -5.78
N GLU A 17 -14.78 -6.10 -6.95
CA GLU A 17 -15.91 -7.01 -7.12
C GLU A 17 -15.67 -8.33 -6.37
N ARG A 18 -14.49 -8.94 -6.56
CA ARG A 18 -14.12 -10.19 -5.89
C ARG A 18 -14.14 -10.08 -4.36
N LEU A 19 -13.80 -8.91 -3.82
CA LEU A 19 -13.78 -8.67 -2.39
C LEU A 19 -15.12 -8.11 -1.86
N GLY A 20 -16.12 -7.90 -2.73
CA GLY A 20 -17.42 -7.35 -2.34
C GLY A 20 -17.33 -5.94 -1.74
N LEU A 21 -16.34 -5.15 -2.15
CA LEU A 21 -16.12 -3.82 -1.56
C LEU A 21 -17.07 -2.79 -2.17
N VAL A 22 -17.69 -2.00 -1.30
CA VAL A 22 -18.48 -0.84 -1.69
C VAL A 22 -17.58 0.38 -1.76
N LEU A 23 -17.70 1.15 -2.83
CA LEU A 23 -16.89 2.34 -3.06
C LEU A 23 -17.69 3.60 -2.78
N ASP A 24 -17.12 4.47 -1.95
CA ASP A 24 -17.54 5.86 -1.86
C ASP A 24 -16.95 6.65 -3.03
N LYS A 25 -17.57 7.80 -3.32
CA LYS A 25 -17.06 8.74 -4.33
C LYS A 25 -15.62 9.12 -4.01
N GLY A 26 -14.71 8.72 -4.88
CA GLY A 26 -13.32 9.17 -4.89
C GLY A 26 -13.20 10.51 -5.60
N VAL A 27 -12.24 11.33 -5.18
CA VAL A 27 -11.90 12.59 -5.86
C VAL A 27 -10.40 12.57 -6.16
N GLY A 28 -10.04 13.01 -7.36
CA GLY A 28 -8.65 13.21 -7.75
C GLY A 28 -8.07 12.08 -8.60
N ARG A 29 -6.75 12.13 -8.75
CA ARG A 29 -5.96 11.23 -9.57
C ARG A 29 -4.71 10.83 -8.80
N VAL A 30 -4.24 9.60 -9.02
CA VAL A 30 -2.93 9.15 -8.55
C VAL A 30 -1.93 9.21 -9.69
N LYS A 31 -0.70 9.61 -9.43
CA LYS A 31 0.38 9.58 -10.42
C LYS A 31 1.61 8.95 -9.80
N ALA A 32 2.16 7.91 -10.43
CA ALA A 32 3.52 7.47 -10.12
C ALA A 32 4.51 8.35 -10.89
N ILE A 33 5.73 8.53 -10.38
CA ILE A 33 6.70 9.53 -10.86
C ILE A 33 6.85 9.52 -12.39
N ASN A 34 6.90 8.33 -12.99
CA ASN A 34 7.10 8.13 -14.43
C ASN A 34 5.86 7.61 -15.18
N SER A 35 4.65 7.76 -14.63
CA SER A 35 3.42 7.29 -15.27
C SER A 35 2.42 8.41 -15.53
N ALA A 36 1.50 8.16 -16.45
CA ALA A 36 0.33 9.02 -16.61
C ALA A 36 -0.54 8.96 -15.35
N ALA A 37 -1.08 10.11 -14.94
CA ALA A 37 -1.98 10.15 -13.79
C ALA A 37 -3.24 9.32 -14.07
N GLN A 38 -3.58 8.39 -13.19
CA GLN A 38 -4.76 7.54 -13.27
C GLN A 38 -5.88 8.08 -12.37
N PRO A 39 -7.15 8.04 -12.83
CA PRO A 39 -8.28 8.45 -11.99
C PRO A 39 -8.47 7.48 -10.81
N ILE A 40 -8.89 8.02 -9.67
CA ILE A 40 -9.36 7.20 -8.55
C ILE A 40 -10.81 6.81 -8.85
N ALA A 41 -11.08 5.50 -8.94
CA ALA A 41 -12.42 4.97 -9.20
C ALA A 41 -13.35 5.18 -7.99
N GLY A 42 -12.80 5.14 -6.79
CA GLY A 42 -13.52 5.34 -5.55
C GLY A 42 -12.63 5.06 -4.34
N VAL A 43 -13.20 5.19 -3.14
CA VAL A 43 -12.53 4.84 -1.89
C VAL A 43 -13.33 3.75 -1.19
N ALA A 44 -12.71 2.60 -0.94
CA ALA A 44 -13.26 1.59 -0.06
C ALA A 44 -12.86 1.96 1.38
N LYS A 45 -13.83 2.30 2.23
CA LYS A 45 -13.58 2.73 3.61
C LYS A 45 -13.61 1.56 4.58
N SER A 46 -12.81 1.68 5.64
CA SER A 46 -12.86 0.76 6.79
C SER A 46 -12.72 -0.72 6.43
N VAL A 47 -11.88 -1.02 5.43
CA VAL A 47 -11.62 -2.38 4.94
C VAL A 47 -10.76 -3.12 5.96
N LEU A 48 -11.26 -4.26 6.45
CA LEU A 48 -10.51 -5.14 7.34
C LEU A 48 -9.35 -5.77 6.59
N ILE A 49 -8.14 -5.61 7.13
CA ILE A 49 -6.93 -6.21 6.60
C ILE A 49 -6.21 -7.00 7.69
N LYS A 50 -5.48 -8.03 7.26
CA LYS A 50 -4.57 -8.79 8.10
C LYS A 50 -3.18 -8.77 7.49
N VAL A 51 -2.20 -8.28 8.25
CA VAL A 51 -0.80 -8.18 7.85
C VAL A 51 0.04 -8.77 8.97
N GLY A 52 0.55 -9.99 8.76
CA GLY A 52 1.19 -10.75 9.83
C GLY A 52 0.25 -10.90 11.06
N PRO A 53 0.70 -10.51 12.27
CA PRO A 53 -0.12 -10.55 13.48
C PRO A 53 -1.06 -9.34 13.62
N PHE A 54 -0.92 -8.31 12.78
CA PHE A 54 -1.82 -7.16 12.82
C PHE A 54 -3.12 -7.46 12.09
N GLU A 55 -4.22 -7.08 12.72
CA GLU A 55 -5.56 -7.05 12.13
C GLU A 55 -6.17 -5.68 12.43
N GLY A 56 -6.67 -5.00 11.41
CA GLY A 56 -7.19 -3.65 11.55
C GLY A 56 -7.91 -3.16 10.32
N LYS A 57 -8.56 -1.99 10.43
CA LYS A 57 -9.32 -1.39 9.33
C LYS A 57 -8.54 -0.25 8.71
N ILE A 58 -8.51 -0.20 7.38
CA ILE A 58 -7.88 0.88 6.62
C ILE A 58 -8.78 1.36 5.48
N ASN A 59 -8.52 2.57 5.00
CA ASN A 59 -9.12 3.07 3.77
C ASN A 59 -8.23 2.72 2.57
N LEU A 60 -8.85 2.36 1.44
CA LEU A 60 -8.17 1.98 0.20
C LEU A 60 -8.69 2.84 -0.95
N SER A 61 -7.79 3.59 -1.58
CA SER A 61 -8.08 4.27 -2.85
C SER A 61 -8.03 3.26 -3.99
N VAL A 62 -9.12 3.16 -4.75
CA VAL A 62 -9.21 2.19 -5.84
C VAL A 62 -8.74 2.81 -7.13
N VAL A 63 -7.76 2.15 -7.78
CA VAL A 63 -7.12 2.64 -8.99
C VAL A 63 -6.88 1.48 -9.97
N VAL A 64 -6.79 1.80 -11.27
CA VAL A 64 -6.33 0.84 -12.27
C VAL A 64 -4.81 0.72 -12.14
N MET A 65 -4.33 -0.50 -11.90
CA MET A 65 -2.91 -0.79 -11.74
C MET A 65 -2.61 -2.26 -12.06
N ASP A 66 -1.46 -2.52 -12.66
CA ASP A 66 -1.17 -3.81 -13.29
C ASP A 66 -0.27 -4.69 -12.39
N ASP A 67 0.79 -4.09 -11.84
CA ASP A 67 1.89 -4.82 -11.17
C ASP A 67 1.53 -5.32 -9.77
N PHE A 68 0.68 -4.59 -9.05
CA PHE A 68 0.36 -4.90 -7.66
C PHE A 68 -1.14 -4.94 -7.43
N LYS A 69 -1.56 -5.82 -6.52
CA LYS A 69 -2.97 -5.93 -6.15
C LYS A 69 -3.32 -5.02 -4.96
N LEU A 70 -2.37 -4.77 -4.07
CA LEU A 70 -2.49 -3.89 -2.91
C LEU A 70 -1.15 -3.19 -2.66
N ILE A 71 -1.20 -1.87 -2.47
CA ILE A 71 -0.10 -1.04 -1.97
C ILE A 71 -0.52 -0.47 -0.62
N LEU A 72 0.29 -0.72 0.40
CA LEU A 72 0.18 -0.07 1.69
C LEU A 72 1.17 1.09 1.72
N GLY A 73 0.62 2.30 1.75
CA GLY A 73 1.37 3.54 1.70
C GLY A 73 1.54 4.18 3.08
N LEU A 74 1.81 5.49 3.07
CA LEU A 74 2.05 6.26 4.29
C LEU A 74 0.86 6.30 5.24
N ASP A 75 -0.38 6.24 4.75
CA ASP A 75 -1.57 6.10 5.60
C ASP A 75 -1.45 4.88 6.52
N PHE A 76 -1.27 3.68 5.96
CA PHE A 76 -1.08 2.46 6.76
C PHE A 76 0.15 2.56 7.66
N LEU A 77 1.29 3.01 7.13
CA LEU A 77 2.56 3.04 7.88
C LEU A 77 2.48 3.98 9.09
N ARG A 78 1.83 5.14 8.95
CA ARG A 78 1.66 6.11 10.04
C ARG A 78 0.64 5.62 11.06
N ASP A 79 -0.52 5.15 10.60
CA ASP A 79 -1.59 4.66 11.49
C ASP A 79 -1.12 3.49 12.36
N THR A 80 -0.27 2.63 11.80
CA THR A 80 0.26 1.46 12.49
C THR A 80 1.61 1.69 13.16
N ARG A 81 2.20 2.88 13.03
CA ARG A 81 3.55 3.22 13.52
C ARG A 81 4.59 2.20 13.04
N THR A 82 4.57 1.89 11.75
CA THR A 82 5.42 0.87 11.16
C THR A 82 6.70 1.47 10.60
N ALA A 83 7.85 0.92 11.00
CA ALA A 83 9.15 1.18 10.41
C ALA A 83 9.53 0.04 9.45
N MET A 84 10.12 0.38 8.30
CA MET A 84 10.71 -0.62 7.41
C MET A 84 12.17 -0.87 7.80
N LEU A 85 12.58 -2.13 7.83
CA LEU A 85 13.94 -2.58 8.13
C LEU A 85 14.50 -3.38 6.94
N PRO A 86 14.97 -2.71 5.87
CA PRO A 86 15.42 -3.38 4.65
C PRO A 86 16.60 -4.34 4.90
N HIS A 87 17.49 -4.01 5.84
CA HIS A 87 18.70 -4.81 6.12
C HIS A 87 18.40 -6.24 6.61
N VAL A 88 17.20 -6.48 7.15
CA VAL A 88 16.73 -7.79 7.64
C VAL A 88 15.44 -8.21 6.94
N ASP A 89 15.15 -7.62 5.78
CA ASP A 89 13.93 -7.87 4.99
C ASP A 89 12.67 -7.90 5.87
N SER A 90 12.47 -6.91 6.75
CA SER A 90 11.35 -6.95 7.71
C SER A 90 10.66 -5.60 7.88
N LEU A 91 9.44 -5.63 8.41
CA LEU A 91 8.74 -4.46 8.95
C LEU A 91 8.66 -4.59 10.47
N MET A 92 8.78 -3.49 11.18
CA MET A 92 8.58 -3.41 12.62
C MET A 92 7.39 -2.50 12.91
N MET A 93 6.31 -3.06 13.45
CA MET A 93 5.16 -2.29 13.90
C MET A 93 5.35 -1.89 15.36
N MET A 94 5.30 -0.60 15.67
CA MET A 94 5.56 -0.04 17.01
C MET A 94 4.27 0.24 17.80
N GLY A 95 3.21 -0.52 17.56
CA GLY A 95 1.94 -0.40 18.28
C GLY A 95 2.04 -0.80 19.76
N ALA A 96 0.88 -0.92 20.43
CA ALA A 96 0.81 -1.32 21.85
C ALA A 96 1.51 -2.67 22.12
N LYS A 97 1.50 -3.57 21.14
CA LYS A 97 2.31 -4.79 21.12
C LYS A 97 3.23 -4.75 19.91
N PRO A 98 4.50 -4.36 20.09
CA PRO A 98 5.45 -4.34 18.99
C PRO A 98 5.58 -5.72 18.34
N CYS A 99 5.68 -5.75 17.02
CA CYS A 99 5.89 -7.00 16.29
C CYS A 99 6.76 -6.78 15.05
N VAL A 100 7.49 -7.83 14.68
CA VAL A 100 8.29 -7.87 13.46
C VAL A 100 7.59 -8.78 12.47
N ILE A 101 7.41 -8.28 11.25
CA ILE A 101 6.79 -9.00 10.15
C ILE A 101 7.88 -9.23 9.09
N PRO A 102 8.31 -10.48 8.87
CA PRO A 102 9.20 -10.81 7.78
C PRO A 102 8.56 -10.40 6.45
N THR A 103 9.33 -9.78 5.58
CA THR A 103 8.95 -9.42 4.22
C THR A 103 9.79 -10.19 3.22
N LEU A 104 9.28 -10.30 2.02
CA LEU A 104 10.06 -10.77 0.88
C LEU A 104 10.48 -9.54 0.10
N ALA A 105 11.79 -9.34 -0.06
CA ALA A 105 12.30 -8.41 -1.04
C ALA A 105 11.78 -8.86 -2.41
N GLY A 106 11.00 -8.01 -3.07
CA GLY A 106 10.57 -8.25 -4.44
C GLY A 106 11.82 -8.26 -5.31
N ARG A 107 12.30 -9.45 -5.70
CA ARG A 107 13.27 -9.56 -6.79
C ARG A 107 12.52 -9.31 -8.09
N THR A 108 12.19 -8.05 -8.38
CA THR A 108 11.86 -7.65 -9.74
C THR A 108 13.11 -7.90 -10.59
N GLY A 109 12.97 -8.68 -11.66
CA GLY A 109 14.04 -9.09 -12.56
C GLY A 109 14.71 -7.98 -13.36
N GLU A 110 14.55 -6.72 -12.98
CA GLU A 110 15.28 -5.59 -13.54
C GLU A 110 15.76 -4.70 -12.40
N LYS A 111 17.09 -4.57 -12.28
CA LYS A 111 17.75 -3.64 -11.37
C LYS A 111 17.56 -2.20 -11.86
N ASN A 112 16.34 -1.68 -11.77
CA ASN A 112 16.11 -0.26 -11.98
C ASN A 112 16.26 0.44 -10.63
N LEU A 113 17.47 0.95 -10.39
CA LEU A 113 17.75 1.92 -9.33
C LEU A 113 17.18 3.27 -9.77
N SER A 114 16.17 3.77 -9.08
CA SER A 114 15.85 5.20 -9.08
C SER A 114 16.15 5.76 -7.71
N ALA A 115 17.19 6.58 -7.61
CA ALA A 115 17.49 7.39 -6.45
C ALA A 115 17.25 8.84 -6.85
N ASN A 116 16.29 9.51 -6.21
CA ASN A 116 16.23 10.96 -6.23
C ASN A 116 17.12 11.45 -5.09
N ALA A 117 18.35 11.85 -5.41
CA ALA A 117 19.06 12.79 -4.57
C ALA A 117 18.36 14.14 -4.73
N VAL A 118 17.99 14.76 -3.59
CA VAL A 118 17.60 16.17 -3.55
C VAL A 118 18.86 17.02 -3.59
#